data_AF-A0AAE7NPF6-F1
#
_entry.id   AF-A0AAE7NPF6-F1
#
_cell.length_a   1.000
_cell.length_b   1.000
_cell.length_c   1.000
_cell.angle_alpha   90.00
_cell.angle_beta   90.00
_cell.angle_gamma   90.00
#
_symmetry.space_group_name_H-M   'P 1'
#
loop_
_entity.id
_entity.type
_entity.pdbx_description
1 polymer ?
#
loop_
_entity_poly.entity_id
_entity_poly.type
_entity_poly.pdbx_seq_one_letter_code
_entity_poly.pdbx_strand_id
1 'polypeptide(L)'
;MECGAMKVAGLGFKKDVTLASLREALLAAGGTEGLAAVATVSDKADAEALKQLARECGVPIKAVPSDVLANVDTPTQSKLVAEKFGTGSVAEAAALAAAGPRARLIATRVVSQDRTATAAIAEGDGA
;
A
#
# COMPACT_ATOMS: atom_id res chain seq x y z
N MET A 1 15.69 -23.13 -6.10
CA MET A 1 14.96 -22.25 -5.17
C MET A 1 14.54 -21.04 -5.97
N GLU A 2 13.36 -21.11 -6.59
CA GLU A 2 12.78 -19.97 -7.28
C GLU A 2 12.36 -19.00 -6.18
N CYS A 3 13.12 -17.92 -5.99
CA CYS A 3 12.71 -16.84 -5.11
C CYS A 3 11.57 -16.12 -5.84
N GLY A 4 10.35 -16.63 -5.67
CA GLY A 4 9.16 -16.10 -6.34
C GLY A 4 8.99 -14.63 -5.96
N ALA A 5 8.83 -13.76 -6.95
CA ALA A 5 8.64 -12.33 -6.74
C ALA A 5 7.48 -12.08 -5.76
N MET A 6 7.77 -11.37 -4.68
CA MET A 6 6.83 -11.05 -3.61
C MET A 6 5.97 -9.85 -4.03
N LYS A 7 4.64 -10.01 -4.12
CA LYS A 7 3.73 -8.86 -4.31
C LYS A 7 3.30 -8.26 -2.98
N VAL A 8 3.34 -6.93 -2.89
CA VAL A 8 2.86 -6.18 -1.72
C VAL A 8 1.93 -5.07 -2.18
N ALA A 9 0.79 -4.94 -1.53
CA ALA A 9 -0.19 -3.89 -1.79
C ALA A 9 -0.02 -2.80 -0.75
N GLY A 10 0.31 -1.59 -1.18
CA GLY A 10 0.36 -0.42 -0.31
C GLY A 10 -0.96 0.32 -0.31
N LEU A 11 -1.45 0.68 0.87
CA LEU A 11 -2.78 1.24 1.11
C LEU A 11 -2.65 2.63 1.75
N GLY A 12 -3.32 3.62 1.18
CA GLY A 12 -3.49 4.95 1.77
C GLY A 12 -4.97 5.30 1.91
N PHE A 13 -5.40 5.76 3.08
CA PHE A 13 -6.84 5.99 3.33
C PHE A 13 -7.16 7.11 4.33
N LYS A 14 -8.40 7.61 4.31
CA LYS A 14 -8.93 8.59 5.28
C LYS A 14 -9.32 7.91 6.60
N LYS A 15 -9.57 8.70 7.66
CA LYS A 15 -9.96 8.17 8.98
C LYS A 15 -11.27 7.38 8.97
N ASP A 16 -12.23 7.82 8.16
CA ASP A 16 -13.56 7.21 8.01
C ASP A 16 -13.60 6.12 6.91
N VAL A 17 -12.46 5.55 6.54
CA VAL A 17 -12.43 4.52 5.48
C VAL A 17 -13.22 3.29 5.89
N THR A 18 -13.94 2.71 4.94
CA THR A 18 -14.63 1.43 5.15
C THR A 18 -13.80 0.28 4.59
N LEU A 19 -14.07 -0.93 5.08
CA LEU A 19 -13.49 -2.15 4.49
C LEU A 19 -13.84 -2.27 2.99
N ALA A 20 -15.07 -1.89 2.60
CA ALA A 20 -15.50 -1.93 1.21
C ALA A 20 -14.65 -1.01 0.32
N SER A 21 -14.36 0.21 0.77
CA SER A 21 -13.52 1.17 0.04
C SER A 21 -12.09 0.64 -0.15
N LEU A 22 -11.51 0.01 0.88
CA LEU A 22 -10.19 -0.62 0.79
C LEU A 22 -10.17 -1.81 -0.18
N ARG A 23 -11.18 -2.69 -0.10
CA ARG A 23 -11.32 -3.82 -1.03
C ARG A 23 -11.44 -3.34 -2.46
N GLU A 24 -12.26 -2.34 -2.71
CA GLU A 24 -12.47 -1.79 -4.05
C GLU A 24 -11.16 -1.22 -4.62
N ALA A 25 -10.43 -0.41 -3.85
CA ALA A 25 -9.14 0.11 -4.28
C ALA A 25 -8.14 -1.04 -4.57
N LEU A 26 -8.07 -2.05 -3.71
CA LEU A 26 -7.18 -3.20 -3.89
C LEU A 26 -7.54 -4.01 -5.15
N LEU A 27 -8.82 -4.32 -5.35
CA LEU A 27 -9.32 -5.02 -6.54
C LEU A 27 -8.98 -4.25 -7.81
N ALA A 28 -9.22 -2.94 -7.82
CA ALA A 28 -8.92 -2.08 -8.96
C ALA A 28 -7.40 -1.94 -9.23
N ALA A 29 -6.56 -2.13 -8.22
CA ALA A 29 -5.10 -2.14 -8.36
C ALA A 29 -4.52 -3.52 -8.79
N GLY A 30 -5.33 -4.57 -8.89
CA GLY A 30 -4.89 -5.91 -9.33
C GLY A 30 -5.27 -7.05 -8.39
N GLY A 31 -5.98 -6.79 -7.30
CA GLY A 31 -6.56 -7.79 -6.42
C GLY A 31 -5.59 -8.44 -5.44
N THR A 32 -5.99 -9.58 -4.90
CA THR A 32 -5.30 -10.29 -3.80
C THR A 32 -4.40 -11.42 -4.28
N GLU A 33 -4.37 -11.70 -5.58
CA GLU A 33 -3.72 -12.88 -6.14
C GLU A 33 -2.19 -12.81 -6.07
N GLY A 34 -1.60 -13.73 -5.29
CA GLY A 34 -0.15 -13.77 -5.03
C GLY A 34 0.33 -12.67 -4.09
N LEU A 35 -0.57 -12.01 -3.37
CA LEU A 35 -0.21 -11.01 -2.38
C LEU A 35 0.46 -11.69 -1.18
N ALA A 36 1.59 -11.14 -0.74
CA ALA A 36 2.32 -11.65 0.42
C ALA A 36 2.21 -10.73 1.64
N ALA A 37 1.81 -9.47 1.45
CA ALA A 37 1.52 -8.52 2.52
C ALA A 37 0.65 -7.37 2.01
N VAL A 38 -0.06 -6.71 2.94
CA VAL A 38 -0.53 -5.33 2.75
C VAL A 38 0.38 -4.39 3.54
N ALA A 39 0.58 -3.16 3.07
CA ALA A 39 1.46 -2.18 3.69
C ALA A 39 0.76 -0.82 3.81
N THR A 40 1.10 -0.06 4.85
CA THR A 40 0.66 1.33 4.99
C THR A 40 1.65 2.11 5.87
N VAL A 41 1.43 3.41 6.04
CA VAL A 41 2.19 4.22 7.01
C VAL A 41 1.90 3.75 8.44
N SER A 42 2.92 3.68 9.30
CA SER A 42 2.81 3.10 10.64
C SER A 42 1.64 3.64 11.47
N ASP A 43 1.34 4.94 11.40
CA ASP A 43 0.20 5.58 12.09
C ASP A 43 -1.18 4.98 11.74
N LYS A 44 -1.27 4.25 10.62
CA LYS A 44 -2.51 3.67 10.10
C LYS A 44 -2.53 2.15 10.15
N ALA A 45 -1.45 1.50 10.56
CA ALA A 45 -1.34 0.04 10.57
C ALA A 45 -2.36 -0.61 11.51
N ASP A 46 -2.77 0.10 12.56
CA ASP A 46 -3.74 -0.36 13.54
C ASP A 46 -5.21 -0.12 13.17
N ALA A 47 -5.50 0.46 12.00
CA ALA A 47 -6.87 0.74 11.59
C ALA A 47 -7.70 -0.55 11.44
N GLU A 48 -8.87 -0.59 12.07
CA GLU A 48 -9.73 -1.78 12.09
C GLU A 48 -10.11 -2.26 10.68
N ALA A 49 -10.45 -1.32 9.77
CA ALA A 49 -10.76 -1.66 8.37
C ALA A 49 -9.57 -2.32 7.65
N LEU A 50 -8.33 -1.90 7.95
CA LEU A 50 -7.12 -2.52 7.38
C LEU A 50 -6.87 -3.91 7.97
N LYS A 51 -7.05 -4.08 9.29
CA LYS A 51 -6.96 -5.38 9.97
C LYS A 51 -7.96 -6.39 9.39
N GLN A 52 -9.18 -5.95 9.12
CA GLN A 52 -10.19 -6.77 8.45
C GLN A 52 -9.75 -7.15 7.04
N LEU A 53 -9.29 -6.20 6.22
CA LEU A 53 -8.80 -6.47 4.87
C LEU A 53 -7.64 -7.49 4.87
N ALA A 54 -6.65 -7.29 5.75
CA ALA A 54 -5.49 -8.17 5.87
C ALA A 54 -5.90 -9.60 6.24
N ARG A 55 -6.86 -9.74 7.17
CA ARG A 55 -7.43 -11.05 7.54
C ARG A 55 -8.13 -11.73 6.36
N GLU A 56 -8.88 -11.00 5.54
CA GLU A 56 -9.54 -11.57 4.36
C GLU A 56 -8.56 -11.98 3.27
N CYS A 57 -7.48 -11.21 3.11
CA CYS A 57 -6.41 -11.55 2.19
C CYS A 57 -5.52 -12.70 2.72
N GLY A 58 -5.59 -13.01 4.02
CA GLY A 58 -4.73 -14.00 4.66
C GLY A 58 -3.26 -13.59 4.75
N VAL A 59 -2.97 -12.27 4.75
CA VAL A 59 -1.60 -11.73 4.72
C VAL A 59 -1.33 -10.78 5.90
N PRO A 60 -0.07 -10.63 6.33
CA PRO A 60 0.29 -9.67 7.38
C PRO A 60 0.16 -8.21 6.91
N ILE A 61 0.09 -7.31 7.89
CA ILE A 61 0.24 -5.85 7.69
C ILE A 61 1.69 -5.47 7.94
N LYS A 62 2.33 -4.82 6.96
CA LYS A 62 3.63 -4.17 7.10
C LYS A 62 3.44 -2.68 7.41
N ALA A 63 3.77 -2.29 8.64
CA ALA A 63 3.78 -0.89 9.08
C ALA A 63 5.08 -0.22 8.63
N VAL A 64 5.00 0.76 7.74
CA VAL A 64 6.18 1.44 7.19
C VAL A 64 6.31 2.84 7.83
N PRO A 65 7.45 3.17 8.47
CA PRO A 65 7.65 4.47 9.09
C PRO A 65 7.54 5.62 8.08
N SER A 66 7.03 6.77 8.52
CA SER A 66 6.86 7.96 7.68
C SER A 66 8.20 8.47 7.11
N ASP A 67 9.29 8.38 7.86
CA ASP A 67 10.64 8.73 7.38
C ASP A 67 11.10 7.84 6.23
N VAL A 68 10.81 6.53 6.29
CA VAL A 68 11.10 5.61 5.18
C VAL A 68 10.27 5.99 3.95
N LEU A 69 8.98 6.30 4.12
CA LEU A 69 8.10 6.75 3.04
C LEU A 69 8.64 8.00 2.34
N ALA A 70 9.13 8.98 3.10
CA ALA A 70 9.66 10.24 2.57
C ALA A 70 10.88 10.06 1.66
N ASN A 71 11.60 8.94 1.82
CA ASN A 71 12.77 8.60 1.00
C ASN A 71 12.43 7.76 -0.24
N VAL A 72 11.16 7.44 -0.48
CA VAL A 72 10.73 6.66 -1.65
C VAL A 72 10.19 7.60 -2.74
N ASP A 73 10.82 7.55 -3.91
CA ASP A 73 10.31 8.20 -5.11
C ASP A 73 9.05 7.49 -5.61
N THR A 74 8.02 8.27 -5.90
CA THR A 74 6.71 7.75 -6.33
C THR A 74 6.28 8.42 -7.63
N PRO A 75 5.79 7.66 -8.63
CA PRO A 75 5.40 8.24 -9.91
C PRO A 75 4.19 9.15 -9.77
N THR A 76 3.25 8.84 -8.86
CA THR A 76 2.12 9.72 -8.60
C THR A 76 2.45 10.70 -7.50
N GLN A 77 1.96 11.93 -7.68
CA GLN A 77 2.23 13.04 -6.77
C GLN A 77 0.92 13.56 -6.17
N SER A 78 0.96 13.98 -4.91
CA SER A 78 -0.13 14.63 -4.21
C SER A 78 0.44 15.67 -3.25
N LYS A 79 0.07 16.94 -3.42
CA LYS A 79 0.57 18.05 -2.60
C LYS A 79 0.35 17.79 -1.10
N LEU A 80 -0.87 17.41 -0.73
CA LEU A 80 -1.23 17.13 0.65
C LEU A 80 -0.45 15.96 1.25
N VAL A 81 -0.13 14.93 0.45
CA VAL A 81 0.67 13.80 0.92
C VAL A 81 2.13 14.21 1.06
N ALA A 82 2.66 14.97 0.10
CA ALA A 82 4.03 15.47 0.14
C ALA A 82 4.26 16.37 1.37
N GLU A 83 3.32 17.28 1.67
CA GLU A 83 3.38 18.15 2.85
C GLU A 83 3.32 17.38 4.17
N LYS A 84 2.57 16.27 4.22
CA LYS A 84 2.32 15.53 5.46
C LYS A 84 3.30 14.38 5.72
N PHE A 85 3.77 13.72 4.67
CA PHE A 85 4.53 12.47 4.76
C PHE A 85 5.83 12.51 3.95
N GLY A 86 6.15 13.62 3.28
CA GLY A 86 7.38 13.74 2.48
C GLY A 86 7.40 12.89 1.21
N THR A 87 6.28 12.26 0.82
CA THR A 87 6.18 11.40 -0.38
C THR A 87 5.02 11.82 -1.28
N GLY A 88 5.08 11.49 -2.58
CA GLY A 88 3.99 11.78 -3.52
C GLY A 88 2.76 10.89 -3.32
N SER A 89 2.93 9.71 -2.72
CA SER A 89 1.86 8.73 -2.53
C SER A 89 2.18 7.72 -1.42
N VAL A 90 1.39 7.72 -0.35
CA VAL A 90 1.52 6.72 0.74
C VAL A 90 1.36 5.30 0.20
N ALA A 91 0.40 5.07 -0.70
CA ALA A 91 0.13 3.75 -1.25
C ALA A 91 1.34 3.21 -2.03
N GLU A 92 1.92 4.02 -2.92
CA GLU A 92 3.06 3.60 -3.74
C GLU A 92 4.33 3.43 -2.90
N ALA A 93 4.63 4.41 -2.05
CA ALA A 93 5.80 4.37 -1.19
C ALA A 93 5.77 3.19 -0.22
N ALA A 94 4.62 2.92 0.41
CA ALA A 94 4.46 1.78 1.30
C ALA A 94 4.59 0.45 0.56
N ALA A 95 4.02 0.32 -0.65
CA ALA A 95 4.15 -0.89 -1.46
C ALA A 95 5.62 -1.18 -1.80
N LEU A 96 6.33 -0.17 -2.32
CA LEU A 96 7.74 -0.28 -2.73
C LEU A 96 8.64 -0.60 -1.53
N ALA A 97 8.55 0.17 -0.45
CA ALA A 97 9.37 -0.04 0.74
C ALA A 97 9.17 -1.44 1.33
N ALA A 98 7.93 -1.93 1.35
CA ALA A 98 7.59 -3.22 1.92
C ALA A 98 7.91 -4.41 1.01
N ALA A 99 8.00 -4.20 -0.31
CA ALA A 99 8.40 -5.20 -1.30
C ALA A 99 9.92 -5.31 -1.46
N GLY A 100 10.71 -4.36 -0.95
CA GLY A 100 12.16 -4.43 -0.84
C GLY A 100 12.93 -3.49 -1.77
N PRO A 101 14.28 -3.46 -1.67
CA PRO A 101 15.12 -2.46 -2.34
C PRO A 101 15.13 -2.55 -3.87
N ARG A 102 14.76 -3.71 -4.43
CA ARG A 102 14.66 -3.94 -5.89
C ARG A 102 13.20 -3.95 -6.36
N ALA A 103 12.28 -3.47 -5.54
CA ALA A 103 10.87 -3.47 -5.86
C ALA A 103 10.55 -2.52 -7.01
N ARG A 104 9.50 -2.85 -7.76
CA ARG A 104 8.89 -1.98 -8.76
C ARG A 104 7.37 -2.02 -8.65
N LEU A 105 6.73 -0.91 -8.98
CA LEU A 105 5.27 -0.88 -9.10
C LEU A 105 4.83 -1.70 -10.30
N ILE A 106 3.87 -2.59 -10.07
CA ILE A 106 3.12 -3.30 -11.11
C ILE A 106 1.72 -2.72 -11.30
N ALA A 107 1.25 -1.94 -10.32
CA ALA A 107 0.11 -1.05 -10.43
C ALA A 107 0.39 0.23 -9.66
N THR A 108 0.28 1.37 -10.34
CA THR A 108 0.36 2.70 -9.73
C THR A 108 -0.90 3.00 -8.91
N ARG A 109 -0.90 4.14 -8.21
CA ARG A 109 -1.99 4.53 -7.32
C ARG A 109 -3.36 4.54 -8.02
N VAL A 110 -4.23 3.64 -7.59
CA VAL A 110 -5.67 3.63 -7.87
C VAL A 110 -6.42 4.20 -6.67
N VAL A 111 -7.56 4.84 -6.93
CA VAL A 111 -8.41 5.48 -5.91
C VAL A 111 -9.79 4.81 -5.93
N SER A 112 -10.35 4.53 -4.75
CA SER A 112 -11.73 4.05 -4.62
C SER A 112 -12.74 5.08 -5.15
N GLN A 113 -13.93 4.62 -5.53
CA GLN A 113 -15.04 5.41 -6.04
C GLN A 113 -15.47 6.50 -5.06
N ASP A 114 -15.55 6.18 -3.76
CA ASP A 114 -15.85 7.12 -2.68
C ASP A 114 -14.67 8.05 -2.33
N ARG A 115 -13.51 7.84 -2.95
CA ARG A 115 -12.27 8.60 -2.77
C ARG A 115 -11.78 8.62 -1.32
N THR A 116 -12.06 7.57 -0.55
CA THR A 116 -11.58 7.42 0.84
C THR A 116 -10.37 6.50 0.95
N ALA A 117 -10.14 5.63 -0.04
CA ALA A 117 -9.04 4.68 -0.10
C ALA A 117 -8.24 4.82 -1.40
N THR A 118 -6.98 4.43 -1.33
CA THR A 118 -6.05 4.32 -2.45
C THR A 118 -5.21 3.06 -2.28
N ALA A 119 -4.88 2.41 -3.38
CA ALA A 119 -4.04 1.22 -3.40
C ALA A 119 -3.02 1.31 -4.53
N ALA A 120 -1.86 0.70 -4.33
CA ALA A 120 -0.84 0.44 -5.34
C ALA A 120 -0.25 -0.94 -5.07
N ILE A 121 0.27 -1.61 -6.10
CA ILE A 121 0.91 -2.93 -5.93
C ILE A 121 2.34 -2.84 -6.45
N ALA A 122 3.28 -3.32 -5.64
CA ALA A 122 4.67 -3.51 -6.01
C ALA A 122 5.02 -4.99 -6.01
N GLU A 123 5.94 -5.40 -6.87
CA GLU A 123 6.63 -6.68 -6.78
C GLU A 123 8.10 -6.45 -6.42
N GLY A 124 8.70 -7.35 -5.64
CA GLY A 124 10.10 -7.28 -5.25
C GLY A 124 10.62 -8.58 -4.66
N ASP A 125 11.82 -8.53 -4.09
CA ASP A 125 12.52 -9.68 -3.49
C ASP A 125 12.14 -9.91 -2.01
N GLY A 126 11.35 -8.98 -1.43
CA GLY A 126 11.11 -8.91 0.00
C GLY A 126 12.00 -7.87 0.68
N ALA A 127 11.53 -7.39 1.83
CA ALA A 127 12.22 -6.48 2.74
C ALA A 127 12.41 -7.20 4.08
#